data_AF-A0A919PAI8-F1
#
_entry.id   AF-A0A919PAI8-F1
#
_cell.length_a   1.000
_cell.length_b   1.000
_cell.length_c   1.000
_cell.angle_alpha   90.00
_cell.angle_beta   90.00
_cell.angle_gamma   90.00
#
_symmetry.space_group_name_H-M   'P 1'
#
loop_
_entity.id
_entity.type
_entity.pdbx_description
1 polymer ?
#
loop_
_entity_poly.entity_id
_entity_poly.type
_entity_poly.pdbx_seq_one_letter_code
_entity_poly.pdbx_strand_id
1 'polypeptide(L)'
;MSSDAHEVHVLLQDLDGARPQWWCERSGAGPPRTVLELHVPPARGAVWIARHWASDRARESGVPEDSLPDIELLTSELAANAVVHGAGGEVEVRFWYDSGCVRVEVSDTSAGRPRVRHPNPETPGGQGLRLVSMLATEWGHGRRSGGTGNTVWFTISI
;
A
#
# COMPACT_ATOMS: atom_id res chain seq x y z
N MET A 1 32.37 24.70 -2.95
CA MET A 1 31.84 24.03 -1.74
C MET A 1 30.33 23.97 -1.93
N SER A 2 29.81 23.11 -2.81
CA SER A 2 29.28 21.75 -2.51
C SER A 2 28.40 21.76 -1.24
N SER A 3 27.09 21.52 -1.28
CA SER A 3 26.37 20.49 -2.05
C SER A 3 24.94 20.94 -2.35
N ASP A 4 24.58 20.95 -3.64
CA ASP A 4 23.20 21.02 -4.13
C ASP A 4 22.44 19.75 -3.72
N ALA A 5 21.52 19.89 -2.78
CA ALA A 5 20.48 18.89 -2.55
C ALA A 5 19.55 18.90 -3.77
N HIS A 6 19.81 18.00 -4.71
CA HIS A 6 18.96 17.75 -5.87
C HIS A 6 17.63 17.18 -5.37
N GLU A 7 16.69 18.07 -5.06
CA GLU A 7 15.28 17.74 -4.87
C GLU A 7 14.70 17.41 -6.25
N VAL A 8 14.81 16.13 -6.63
CA VAL A 8 14.19 15.63 -7.86
C VAL A 8 12.68 15.52 -7.61
N HIS A 9 11.96 16.58 -7.99
CA HIS A 9 10.52 16.52 -8.21
C HIS A 9 10.23 15.54 -9.35
N VAL A 10 9.88 14.30 -9.02
CA VAL A 10 9.36 13.35 -10.01
C VAL A 10 7.93 13.79 -10.35
N LEU A 11 7.76 14.36 -11.54
CA LEU A 11 6.46 14.67 -12.13
C LEU A 11 5.70 13.36 -12.37
N LEU A 12 4.61 13.19 -11.63
CA LEU A 12 3.61 12.11 -11.71
C LEU A 12 2.75 12.19 -12.99
N GLN A 13 3.31 12.65 -14.11
CA GLN A 13 2.53 12.98 -15.31
C GLN A 13 2.58 11.92 -16.43
N ASP A 14 3.43 10.90 -16.32
CA ASP A 14 3.63 9.91 -17.41
C ASP A 14 3.06 8.51 -17.09
N LEU A 15 2.13 8.39 -16.14
CA LEU A 15 1.34 7.17 -15.93
C LEU A 15 -0.11 7.49 -16.28
N ASP A 16 -0.62 6.84 -17.32
CA ASP A 16 -1.98 6.97 -17.85
C ASP A 16 -3.07 6.78 -16.77
N GLY A 17 -3.42 7.87 -16.08
CA GLY A 17 -4.70 8.04 -15.37
C GLY A 17 -4.71 7.94 -13.84
N ALA A 18 -3.78 7.22 -13.19
CA ALA A 18 -3.79 7.06 -11.74
C ALA A 18 -2.94 8.14 -11.03
N ARG A 19 -3.58 9.20 -10.53
CA ARG A 19 -2.91 10.21 -9.69
C ARG A 19 -2.74 9.65 -8.27
N PRO A 20 -1.51 9.55 -7.72
CA PRO A 20 -1.37 9.29 -6.30
C PRO A 20 -1.90 10.49 -5.54
N GLN A 21 -3.00 10.29 -4.82
CA GLN A 21 -3.60 11.34 -4.02
C GLN A 21 -2.89 11.39 -2.67
N TRP A 22 -2.28 12.53 -2.39
CA TRP A 22 -1.83 12.88 -1.05
C TRP A 22 -3.07 13.27 -0.24
N TRP A 23 -3.47 12.46 0.74
CA TRP A 23 -4.42 12.93 1.74
C TRP A 23 -4.12 12.37 3.14
N CYS A 24 -3.82 13.30 4.05
CA CYS A 24 -3.88 13.15 5.50
C CYS A 24 -5.33 13.40 5.91
N GLU A 25 -5.96 12.46 6.61
CA GLU A 25 -7.30 12.60 7.23
C GLU A 25 -8.40 13.23 6.35
N ARG A 26 -9.25 12.39 5.76
CA ARG A 26 -10.68 12.72 5.72
C ARG A 26 -11.45 11.59 6.36
N SER A 27 -11.48 11.66 7.69
CA SER A 27 -12.61 11.24 8.50
C SER A 27 -13.85 12.01 8.03
N GLY A 28 -14.88 11.30 7.58
CA GLY A 28 -16.13 11.89 7.08
C GLY A 28 -17.31 10.93 7.14
N ALA A 29 -17.92 10.84 8.32
CA ALA A 29 -19.30 10.44 8.63
C ALA A 29 -19.74 8.96 8.44
N GLY A 30 -19.51 8.17 9.49
CA GLY A 30 -20.20 6.93 9.84
C GLY A 30 -19.61 6.38 11.16
N PRO A 31 -20.33 5.58 11.98
CA PRO A 31 -19.71 4.90 13.12
C PRO A 31 -18.51 4.08 12.61
N PRO A 32 -17.48 3.79 13.45
CA PRO A 32 -16.25 3.18 12.97
C PRO A 32 -16.56 1.90 12.18
N ARG A 33 -16.30 1.97 10.88
CA ARG A 33 -16.26 0.82 9.95
C ARG A 33 -15.25 -0.15 10.57
N THR A 34 -15.66 -1.37 10.94
CA THR A 34 -14.79 -2.33 11.62
C THR A 34 -13.47 -2.46 10.86
N VAL A 35 -12.38 -1.98 11.46
CA VAL A 35 -11.04 -2.14 10.92
C VAL A 35 -10.56 -3.50 11.35
N LEU A 36 -10.17 -4.32 10.39
CA LEU A 36 -9.47 -5.57 10.67
C LEU A 36 -7.98 -5.28 10.57
N GLU A 37 -7.21 -5.78 11.54
CA GLU A 37 -5.77 -5.50 11.64
C GLU A 37 -4.99 -6.82 11.75
N LEU A 38 -3.82 -6.83 11.12
CA LEU A 38 -2.84 -7.91 11.18
C LEU A 38 -1.47 -7.30 11.45
N HIS A 39 -0.76 -7.86 12.41
CA HIS A 39 0.63 -7.49 12.72
C HIS A 39 1.53 -8.70 12.49
N VAL A 40 2.60 -8.51 11.72
CA VAL A 40 3.55 -9.58 11.41
C VAL A 40 5.00 -9.08 11.50
N PRO A 41 5.94 -9.94 11.92
CA PRO A 41 7.36 -9.61 11.83
C PRO A 41 7.79 -9.34 10.38
N PRO A 42 8.78 -8.47 10.12
CA PRO A 42 9.27 -8.11 8.78
C PRO A 42 10.16 -9.20 8.20
N ALA A 43 9.58 -10.38 7.98
CA ALA A 43 10.23 -11.52 7.35
C ALA A 43 9.59 -11.79 5.99
N ARG A 44 10.28 -12.55 5.12
CA ARG A 44 9.72 -12.95 3.81
C ARG A 44 8.34 -13.62 3.92
N GLY A 45 8.07 -14.31 5.02
CA GLY A 45 6.76 -14.91 5.31
C GLY A 45 5.62 -13.89 5.47
N ALA A 46 5.91 -12.64 5.85
CA ALA A 46 4.91 -11.58 5.99
C ALA A 46 4.15 -11.32 4.70
N VAL A 47 4.79 -11.44 3.54
CA VAL A 47 4.13 -11.26 2.24
C VAL A 47 3.03 -12.28 2.02
N TRP A 48 3.33 -13.56 2.30
CA TRP A 48 2.36 -14.65 2.18
C TRP A 48 1.21 -14.50 3.18
N ILE A 49 1.54 -14.16 4.44
CA ILE A 49 0.54 -13.99 5.50
C ILE A 49 -0.39 -12.81 5.17
N ALA A 50 0.18 -11.65 4.81
CA ALA A 50 -0.59 -10.46 4.46
C ALA A 50 -1.54 -10.69 3.28
N ARG A 51 -1.05 -11.35 2.22
CA ARG A 51 -1.86 -11.76 1.07
C ARG A 51 -3.06 -12.60 1.48
N HIS A 52 -2.83 -13.72 2.17
CA HIS A 52 -3.90 -14.67 2.47
C HIS A 52 -4.89 -14.05 3.44
N TRP A 53 -4.38 -13.35 4.45
CA TRP A 53 -5.23 -12.64 5.39
C TRP A 53 -6.12 -11.61 4.69
N ALA A 54 -5.60 -10.78 3.80
CA ALA A 54 -6.41 -9.78 3.08
C ALA A 54 -7.46 -10.43 2.16
N SER A 55 -7.10 -11.52 1.48
CA SER A 55 -8.02 -12.31 0.65
C SER A 55 -9.14 -12.92 1.48
N ASP A 56 -8.81 -13.52 2.63
CA ASP A 56 -9.79 -14.09 3.55
C ASP A 56 -10.71 -13.01 4.12
N ARG A 57 -10.17 -11.84 4.49
CA ARG A 57 -10.99 -10.70 4.93
C ARG A 57 -11.93 -10.23 3.82
N ALA A 58 -11.46 -10.17 2.57
CA ALA A 58 -12.28 -9.77 1.44
C ALA A 58 -13.43 -10.78 1.19
N ARG A 59 -13.13 -12.09 1.19
CA ARG A 59 -14.15 -13.15 1.05
C ARG A 59 -15.19 -13.09 2.16
N GLU A 60 -14.74 -13.03 3.41
CA GLU A 60 -15.63 -12.97 4.58
C GLU A 60 -16.49 -11.71 4.60
N SER A 61 -16.00 -10.62 4.00
CA SER A 61 -16.73 -9.36 3.88
C SER A 61 -17.68 -9.32 2.67
N GLY A 62 -17.72 -10.36 1.83
CA GLY A 62 -18.59 -10.44 0.66
C GLY A 62 -18.10 -9.66 -0.56
N VAL A 63 -16.79 -9.45 -0.68
CA VAL A 63 -16.19 -8.91 -1.91
C VAL A 63 -16.33 -9.95 -3.04
N PRO A 64 -16.71 -9.56 -4.27
CA PRO A 64 -16.78 -10.44 -5.42
C PRO A 64 -15.47 -11.17 -5.72
N GLU A 65 -15.58 -12.45 -6.08
CA GLU A 65 -14.44 -13.33 -6.35
C GLU A 65 -13.51 -12.78 -7.44
N ASP A 66 -14.05 -12.08 -8.45
CA ASP A 66 -13.27 -11.50 -9.54
C ASP A 66 -12.32 -10.38 -9.09
N SER A 67 -12.56 -9.76 -7.93
CA SER A 67 -11.72 -8.69 -7.37
C SER A 67 -10.64 -9.19 -6.42
N LEU A 68 -10.72 -10.45 -5.96
CA LEU A 68 -9.75 -11.02 -5.03
C LEU A 68 -8.32 -11.12 -5.59
N PRO A 69 -8.09 -11.49 -6.87
CA PRO A 69 -6.75 -11.55 -7.43
C PRO A 69 -6.00 -10.21 -7.35
N ASP A 70 -6.70 -9.10 -7.59
CA ASP A 70 -6.11 -7.76 -7.50
C ASP A 70 -5.80 -7.39 -6.05
N ILE A 71 -6.71 -7.66 -5.10
CA ILE A 71 -6.47 -7.44 -3.67
C ILE A 71 -5.24 -8.23 -3.20
N GLU A 72 -5.15 -9.51 -3.57
CA GLU A 72 -4.03 -10.38 -3.22
C GLU A 72 -2.70 -9.86 -3.79
N LEU A 73 -2.69 -9.50 -5.07
CA LEU A 73 -1.51 -9.01 -5.77
C LEU A 73 -1.04 -7.69 -5.15
N LEU A 74 -1.92 -6.71 -5.03
CA LEU A 74 -1.56 -5.38 -4.53
C LEU A 74 -1.13 -5.43 -3.05
N THR A 75 -1.78 -6.25 -2.23
CA THR A 75 -1.33 -6.48 -0.84
C THR A 75 0.06 -7.11 -0.79
N SER A 76 0.35 -8.05 -1.71
CA SER A 76 1.67 -8.68 -1.79
C SER A 76 2.76 -7.65 -2.12
N GLU A 77 2.49 -6.75 -3.07
CA GLU A 77 3.44 -5.71 -3.47
C GLU A 77 3.70 -4.71 -2.35
N LEU A 78 2.65 -4.28 -1.62
CA LEU A 78 2.81 -3.40 -0.48
C LEU A 78 3.56 -4.08 0.68
N ALA A 79 3.22 -5.32 1.02
CA ALA A 79 3.90 -6.08 2.06
C ALA A 79 5.38 -6.35 1.70
N ALA A 80 5.68 -6.66 0.43
CA ALA A 80 7.05 -6.83 -0.03
C ALA A 80 7.85 -5.52 0.11
N ASN A 81 7.26 -4.38 -0.24
CA ASN A 81 7.89 -3.07 -0.03
C ASN A 81 8.16 -2.81 1.45
N ALA A 82 7.21 -3.09 2.34
CA ALA A 82 7.37 -2.93 3.78
C ALA A 82 8.47 -3.85 4.34
N VAL A 83 8.55 -5.11 3.92
CA VAL A 83 9.61 -6.03 4.37
C VAL A 83 10.99 -5.60 3.88
N VAL A 84 11.10 -5.14 2.63
CA VAL A 84 12.40 -4.78 2.03
C VAL A 84 12.88 -3.40 2.47
N HIS A 85 11.97 -2.44 2.68
CA HIS A 85 12.29 -1.03 2.90
C HIS A 85 11.89 -0.49 4.29
N GLY A 86 11.13 -1.25 5.08
CA GLY A 86 10.48 -0.82 6.32
C GLY A 86 11.36 -0.71 7.56
N ALA A 87 12.68 -0.55 7.40
CA ALA A 87 13.66 -0.44 8.49
C ALA A 87 13.70 -1.61 9.48
N GLY A 88 13.14 -2.78 9.13
CA GLY A 88 13.21 -3.98 9.94
C GLY A 88 12.30 -4.00 11.18
N GLY A 89 11.33 -3.09 11.28
CA GLY A 89 10.27 -3.15 12.28
C GLY A 89 9.01 -3.87 11.79
N GLU A 90 8.07 -4.07 12.71
CA GLU A 90 6.80 -4.77 12.44
C GLU A 90 6.04 -4.18 11.23
N VAL A 91 5.46 -5.09 10.43
CA VAL A 91 4.54 -4.76 9.34
C VAL A 91 3.11 -4.88 9.85
N GLU A 92 2.36 -3.80 9.72
CA GLU A 92 0.94 -3.74 10.08
C GLU A 92 0.11 -3.66 8.80
N VAL A 93 -0.89 -4.53 8.67
CA VAL A 93 -1.84 -4.54 7.57
C VAL A 93 -3.22 -4.23 8.11
N ARG A 94 -3.92 -3.29 7.49
CA ARG A 94 -5.30 -2.94 7.82
C ARG A 94 -6.20 -3.12 6.62
N PHE A 95 -7.42 -3.57 6.88
CA PHE A 95 -8.43 -3.84 5.86
C PHE A 95 -9.76 -3.18 6.21
N TRP A 96 -10.38 -2.58 5.20
CA TRP A 96 -11.75 -2.08 5.23
C TRP A 96 -12.49 -2.56 3.99
N TYR A 97 -13.76 -2.92 4.16
CA TYR A 97 -14.72 -3.01 3.08
C TYR A 97 -16.00 -2.31 3.49
N ASP A 98 -16.34 -1.25 2.77
CA ASP A 98 -17.62 -0.57 2.95
C ASP A 98 -18.05 0.11 1.65
N SER A 99 -19.36 0.15 1.41
CA SER A 99 -19.98 0.91 0.32
C SER A 99 -19.39 0.56 -1.06
N GLY A 100 -19.07 -0.73 -1.28
CA GLY A 100 -18.47 -1.21 -2.53
C GLY A 100 -17.02 -0.79 -2.71
N CYS A 101 -16.29 -0.43 -1.65
CA CYS A 101 -14.89 -0.05 -1.73
C CYS A 101 -14.07 -0.86 -0.73
N VAL A 102 -13.08 -1.60 -1.24
CA VAL A 102 -12.01 -2.20 -0.43
C VAL A 102 -10.92 -1.16 -0.23
N ARG A 103 -10.37 -1.06 0.97
CA ARG A 103 -9.13 -0.34 1.26
C ARG A 103 -8.18 -1.27 1.99
N VAL A 104 -6.93 -1.30 1.57
CA VAL A 104 -5.84 -1.98 2.29
C VAL A 104 -4.74 -0.97 2.57
N GLU A 105 -4.32 -0.93 3.83
CA GLU A 105 -3.15 -0.17 4.26
C GLU A 105 -2.07 -1.13 4.73
N VAL A 106 -0.82 -0.85 4.37
CA VAL A 106 0.36 -1.54 4.88
C VAL A 106 1.29 -0.49 5.47
N SER A 107 1.61 -0.66 6.74
CA SER A 107 2.50 0.24 7.48
C SER A 107 3.77 -0.46 7.90
N ASP A 108 4.87 0.29 7.88
CA ASP A 108 6.18 -0.11 8.38
C ASP A 108 6.73 0.95 9.33
N THR A 109 7.90 0.70 9.94
CA THR A 109 8.52 1.63 10.90
C THR A 109 9.53 2.60 10.27
N SER A 110 9.66 2.62 8.94
CA SER A 110 10.58 3.52 8.26
C SER A 110 10.05 4.95 8.23
N ALA A 111 10.97 5.92 8.20
CA ALA A 111 10.64 7.32 7.89
C ALA A 111 10.68 7.61 6.37
N GLY A 112 10.86 6.56 5.56
CA GLY A 112 11.06 6.68 4.12
C GLY A 112 9.75 6.97 3.37
N ARG A 113 9.85 7.65 2.23
CA ARG A 113 8.74 7.78 1.29
C ARG A 113 8.80 6.66 0.25
N PRO A 114 7.67 6.04 -0.13
CA PRO A 114 7.65 5.09 -1.24
C PRO A 114 8.07 5.81 -2.51
N ARG A 115 8.94 5.17 -3.30
CA ARG A 115 9.35 5.70 -4.60
C ARG A 115 8.86 4.75 -5.69
N VAL A 116 7.95 5.24 -6.54
CA VAL A 116 7.60 4.57 -7.79
C VAL A 116 8.84 4.60 -8.67
N ARG A 117 9.31 3.43 -9.13
CA ARG A 117 10.45 3.33 -10.05
C ARG A 117 9.95 2.90 -11.42
N HIS A 118 10.48 3.53 -12.47
CA HIS A 118 10.30 3.03 -13.83
C HIS A 118 11.08 1.72 -14.00
N PRO A 119 10.59 0.79 -14.84
CA PRO A 119 11.32 -0.43 -15.16
C PRO A 119 12.71 -0.09 -15.69
N ASN A 120 13.75 -0.57 -15.02
CA ASN A 120 15.11 -0.53 -15.52
C ASN A 120 15.55 -1.98 -15.79
N PRO A 121 15.89 -2.36 -17.04
CA PRO A 121 16.40 -3.70 -17.37
C PRO A 121 17.60 -4.11 -16.51
N GLU A 122 18.40 -3.14 -16.08
CA GLU A 122 19.62 -3.32 -15.30
C GLU A 122 19.37 -3.42 -13.78
N THR A 123 18.13 -3.22 -13.31
CA THR A 123 17.79 -3.27 -11.88
C THR A 123 16.60 -4.19 -11.65
N PRO A 124 16.84 -5.44 -11.22
CA PRO A 124 15.76 -6.35 -10.81
C PRO A 124 14.96 -5.75 -9.63
N GLY A 125 13.66 -5.56 -9.81
CA GLY A 125 12.74 -5.07 -8.76
C GLY A 125 12.12 -3.70 -9.05
N GLY A 126 11.29 -3.20 -8.12
CA GLY A 126 10.69 -1.85 -8.20
C GLY A 126 9.41 -1.72 -9.02
N GLN A 127 8.83 -2.83 -9.48
CA GLN A 127 7.57 -2.83 -10.25
C GLN A 127 6.33 -2.81 -9.37
N GLY A 128 6.44 -3.08 -8.07
CA GLY A 128 5.29 -3.26 -7.19
C GLY A 128 4.35 -2.07 -7.15
N LEU A 129 4.87 -0.86 -6.96
CA LEU A 129 4.04 0.35 -6.98
C LEU A 129 3.50 0.68 -8.38
N ARG A 130 4.13 0.18 -9.45
CA ARG A 130 3.58 0.30 -10.80
C ARG A 130 2.36 -0.62 -10.96
N LEU A 131 2.40 -1.85 -10.47
CA LEU A 131 1.22 -2.73 -10.45
C LEU A 131 0.09 -2.11 -9.64
N VAL A 132 0.40 -1.57 -8.45
CA VAL A 132 -0.56 -0.79 -7.65
C VAL A 132 -1.13 0.38 -8.44
N SER A 133 -0.30 1.15 -9.15
CA SER A 133 -0.76 2.28 -9.97
C SER A 133 -1.66 1.88 -11.14
N MET A 134 -1.54 0.66 -11.67
CA MET A 134 -2.31 0.20 -12.82
C MET A 134 -3.63 -0.46 -12.44
N LEU A 135 -3.69 -1.14 -11.28
CA LEU A 135 -4.82 -1.98 -10.88
C LEU A 135 -5.69 -1.36 -9.79
N ALA A 136 -5.12 -0.49 -8.93
CA ALA A 136 -5.89 0.16 -7.90
C ALA A 136 -6.82 1.23 -8.48
N THR A 137 -8.00 1.41 -7.90
CA THR A 137 -8.86 2.57 -8.17
C THR A 137 -8.17 3.85 -7.70
N GLU A 138 -7.65 3.84 -6.47
CA GLU A 138 -6.80 4.90 -5.95
C GLU A 138 -5.68 4.29 -5.10
N TRP A 139 -4.58 4.99 -4.96
CA TRP A 139 -3.53 4.61 -4.03
C TRP A 139 -2.77 5.85 -3.55
N GLY A 140 -2.06 5.69 -2.45
CA GLY A 140 -1.27 6.76 -1.88
C GLY A 140 -0.39 6.29 -0.74
N HIS A 141 0.19 7.25 -0.03
CA HIS A 141 1.00 6.99 1.14
C HIS A 141 0.87 8.11 2.18
N GLY A 142 1.23 7.81 3.42
CA GLY A 142 1.08 8.70 4.55
C GLY A 142 1.93 8.28 5.74
N ARG A 143 1.77 8.95 6.87
CA ARG A 143 2.42 8.54 8.13
C ARG A 143 1.64 7.38 8.75
N ARG A 144 2.36 6.47 9.41
CA ARG A 144 1.75 5.44 10.24
C ARG A 144 0.90 6.09 11.34
N SER A 145 -0.36 5.69 11.45
CA SER A 145 -1.24 6.14 12.52
C SER A 145 -0.70 5.70 13.89
N GLY A 146 -0.72 6.59 14.88
CA GLY A 146 -0.33 6.25 16.25
C GLY A 146 1.17 6.06 16.50
N GLY A 147 2.06 6.39 15.56
CA GLY A 147 3.49 6.21 15.78
C GLY A 147 4.42 6.76 14.69
N THR A 148 5.68 6.34 14.76
CA THR A 148 6.66 6.58 13.69
C THR A 148 6.54 5.48 12.66
N GLY A 149 6.64 5.84 11.39
CA GLY A 149 6.47 4.90 10.29
C GLY A 149 5.85 5.53 9.06
N ASN A 150 5.80 4.74 8.01
CA ASN A 150 5.18 5.08 6.74
C ASN A 150 4.07 4.08 6.44
N THR A 151 2.99 4.56 5.85
CA THR A 151 1.85 3.76 5.41
C THR A 151 1.73 3.92 3.90
N VAL A 152 1.58 2.81 3.19
CA VAL A 152 1.17 2.79 1.78
C VAL A 152 -0.19 2.11 1.70
N TRP A 153 -1.04 2.60 0.81
CA TRP A 153 -2.41 2.12 0.74
C TRP A 153 -2.93 2.11 -0.69
N PHE A 154 -3.92 1.26 -0.92
CA PHE A 154 -4.70 1.25 -2.16
C PHE A 154 -6.19 1.05 -1.86
N THR A 155 -7.02 1.39 -2.83
CA THR A 155 -8.45 1.08 -2.87
C THR A 155 -8.83 0.37 -4.15
N ILE A 156 -9.88 -0.45 -4.06
CA ILE A 156 -10.54 -1.07 -5.23
C ILE A 156 -12.04 -0.84 -5.07
N SER A 157 -12.64 -0.20 -6.07
CA SER A 157 -14.10 -0.11 -6.22
C SER A 157 -14.63 -1.40 -6.85
N ILE A 158 -15.72 -1.88 -6.27
CA ILE A 158 -16.36 -3.17 -6.52
C ILE A 158 -17.72 -2.95 -7.19
#